data_AF-A0AAN6MY48-F1
#
_entry.id   AF-A0AAN6MY48-F1
#
_cell.length_a   1.000
_cell.length_b   1.000
_cell.length_c   1.000
_cell.angle_alpha   90.00
_cell.angle_beta   90.00
_cell.angle_gamma   90.00
#
_symmetry.space_group_name_H-M   'P 1'
#
loop_
_entity.id
_entity.type
_entity.pdbx_description
1 polymer ?
#
loop_
_entity_poly.entity_id
_entity_poly.type
_entity_poly.pdbx_seq_one_letter_code
_entity_poly.pdbx_strand_id
1 'polypeptide(L)'
;MGALTYQSLDDAIDHFLQTMKSGFPCVKLTRTDGEATRRYKVEPPFQSLREFKPLDAGELQIQYKNVANMTQTENQQWIKTWVFRMALTIAHELTHFFTGYKTGDARPITPPNVSVPGWEGGEAGRAWEVATFGGIVEFWSDGNDLNQPGEPIIFADLGRDTEGRPVSARYVEAFAGGSKSRERETGKESPRAPLL
;
A
#
# COMPACT_ATOMS: atom_id res chain seq x y z
N MET A 1 20.58 21.99 2.54
CA MET A 1 20.50 20.67 3.19
C MET A 1 21.04 19.66 2.20
N GLY A 2 22.10 18.92 2.56
CA GLY A 2 22.72 17.93 1.68
C GLY A 2 21.82 16.72 1.50
N ALA A 3 21.75 16.16 0.29
CA ALA A 3 20.95 14.98 0.00
C ALA A 3 21.44 13.79 0.82
N LEU A 4 20.57 13.26 1.68
CA LEU A 4 20.81 12.05 2.46
C LEU A 4 20.86 10.86 1.47
N THR A 5 22.05 10.35 1.13
CA THR A 5 22.20 9.43 -0.01
C THR A 5 22.87 8.11 0.35
N TYR A 6 22.24 7.03 -0.12
CA TYR A 6 22.90 5.75 -0.40
C TYR A 6 23.69 5.85 -1.70
N GLN A 7 24.66 4.94 -1.88
CA GLN A 7 25.46 4.85 -3.11
C GLN A 7 24.64 4.41 -4.33
N SER A 8 23.51 3.71 -4.13
CA SER A 8 22.53 3.35 -5.18
C SER A 8 21.07 3.29 -4.66
N LEU A 9 20.09 3.22 -5.56
CA LEU A 9 18.67 2.99 -5.21
C LEU A 9 18.45 1.61 -4.60
N ASP A 10 19.12 0.60 -5.15
CA ASP A 10 19.01 -0.80 -4.70
C ASP A 10 19.48 -0.94 -3.25
N ASP A 11 20.59 -0.30 -2.88
CA ASP A 11 21.07 -0.29 -1.49
C ASP A 11 20.05 0.34 -0.53
N ALA A 12 19.35 1.39 -0.98
CA ALA A 12 18.33 2.06 -0.17
C ALA A 12 17.09 1.18 0.01
N ILE A 13 16.67 0.46 -1.03
CA ILE A 13 15.56 -0.50 -0.98
C ILE A 13 15.93 -1.65 -0.04
N ASP A 14 17.10 -2.27 -0.24
CA ASP A 14 17.56 -3.38 0.57
C ASP A 14 17.68 -2.99 2.05
N HIS A 15 18.27 -1.84 2.34
CA HIS A 15 18.35 -1.35 3.70
C HIS A 15 16.97 -1.10 4.31
N PHE A 16 16.08 -0.42 3.58
CA PHE A 16 14.71 -0.18 4.06
C PHE A 16 14.00 -1.50 4.37
N LEU A 17 14.01 -2.45 3.45
CA LEU A 17 13.38 -3.76 3.64
C LEU A 17 14.00 -4.55 4.80
N GLN A 18 15.32 -4.53 4.94
CA GLN A 18 16.01 -5.17 6.07
C GLN A 18 15.59 -4.53 7.40
N THR A 19 15.47 -3.20 7.43
CA THR A 19 15.09 -2.48 8.64
C THR A 19 13.62 -2.73 9.00
N MET A 20 12.73 -2.75 8.01
CA MET A 20 11.32 -3.11 8.19
C MET A 20 11.13 -4.55 8.70
N LYS A 21 12.00 -5.47 8.28
CA LYS A 21 12.02 -6.86 8.77
C LYS A 21 12.53 -6.96 10.21
N SER A 22 13.52 -6.16 10.58
CA SER A 22 14.12 -6.20 11.93
C SER A 22 13.34 -5.40 12.97
N GLY A 23 12.54 -4.42 12.54
CA GLY A 23 11.60 -3.70 13.38
C GLY A 23 10.52 -3.07 12.53
N PHE A 24 9.29 -3.59 12.60
CA PHE A 24 8.14 -3.03 11.91
C PHE A 24 7.60 -1.79 12.64
N PRO A 25 6.99 -0.78 11.97
CA PRO A 25 6.33 0.34 12.63
C PRO A 25 5.34 -0.14 13.68
N CYS A 26 5.16 0.65 14.74
CA CYS A 26 4.15 0.34 15.74
C CYS A 26 2.77 0.33 15.09
N VAL A 27 2.07 -0.81 15.17
CA VAL A 27 0.70 -0.93 14.67
C VAL A 27 -0.27 -0.56 15.79
N LYS A 28 -1.15 0.40 15.53
CA LYS A 28 -2.22 0.80 16.46
C LYS A 28 -3.58 0.60 15.82
N LEU A 29 -4.50 0.04 16.58
CA LEU A 29 -5.91 0.02 16.19
C LEU A 29 -6.56 1.33 16.58
N THR A 30 -7.15 2.02 15.60
CA THR A 30 -7.78 3.34 15.79
C THR A 30 -9.24 3.34 15.39
N ARG A 31 -9.99 4.33 15.88
CA ARG A 31 -11.37 4.62 15.45
C ARG A 31 -11.37 5.83 14.51
N THR A 32 -10.55 5.76 13.47
CA THR A 32 -10.44 6.79 12.43
C THR A 32 -11.34 6.46 11.24
N ASP A 33 -11.65 7.48 10.45
CA ASP A 33 -12.21 7.29 9.11
C ASP A 33 -11.14 6.71 8.17
N GLY A 34 -11.56 5.91 7.18
CA GLY A 34 -10.66 5.19 6.26
C GLY A 34 -10.19 3.82 6.76
N GLU A 35 -9.36 3.14 5.95
CA GLU A 35 -8.90 1.76 6.23
C GLU A 35 -7.68 1.71 7.14
N ALA A 36 -6.69 2.56 6.82
CA ALA A 36 -5.49 2.78 7.58
C ALA A 36 -4.92 4.16 7.29
N THR A 37 -3.97 4.59 8.10
CA THR A 37 -3.14 5.77 7.83
C THR A 37 -1.79 5.61 8.52
N ARG A 38 -0.78 6.35 8.06
CA ARG A 38 0.49 6.52 8.77
C ARG A 38 0.50 7.79 9.59
N ARG A 39 1.08 7.72 10.79
CA ARG A 39 1.40 8.90 11.60
C ARG A 39 2.87 8.93 11.95
N TYR A 40 3.59 9.93 11.47
CA TYR A 40 4.97 10.17 11.90
C TYR A 40 4.99 10.71 13.33
N LYS A 41 5.88 10.18 14.18
CA LYS A 41 5.91 10.52 15.62
C LYS A 41 6.59 11.87 15.89
N VAL A 42 7.53 12.30 15.05
CA VAL A 42 8.26 13.58 15.14
C VAL A 42 8.74 13.98 13.74
N GLU A 43 9.04 15.28 13.48
CA GLU A 43 9.92 15.64 12.35
C GLU A 43 11.19 14.79 12.42
N PRO A 44 11.68 14.30 11.28
CA PRO A 44 12.62 13.20 11.25
C PRO A 44 13.89 13.58 12.01
N PRO A 45 14.22 12.90 13.13
CA PRO A 45 15.41 13.22 13.92
C PRO A 45 16.70 12.65 13.30
N PHE A 46 16.61 11.96 12.16
CA PHE A 46 17.72 11.21 11.59
C PHE A 46 18.52 12.06 10.60
N GLN A 47 19.82 12.19 10.88
CA GLN A 47 20.77 12.94 10.04
C GLN A 47 21.24 12.12 8.82
N SER A 48 20.85 10.84 8.77
CA SER A 48 21.13 9.94 7.67
C SER A 48 20.04 8.88 7.52
N LEU A 49 19.87 8.36 6.30
CA LEU A 49 18.98 7.23 6.01
C LEU A 49 19.40 5.93 6.74
N ARG A 50 20.59 5.87 7.33
CA ARG A 50 21.07 4.71 8.11
C ARG A 50 20.55 4.72 9.54
N GLU A 51 20.13 5.89 10.03
CA GLU A 51 19.56 6.05 11.38
C GLU A 51 18.06 5.82 11.42
N PHE A 52 17.43 5.58 10.26
CA PHE A 52 16.01 5.28 10.19
C PHE A 52 15.67 4.03 11.00
N LYS A 53 14.74 4.18 11.93
CA LYS A 53 14.19 3.10 12.73
C LYS A 53 12.68 3.13 12.56
N PRO A 54 12.04 2.12 11.95
CA PRO A 54 10.60 2.17 11.66
C PRO A 54 9.74 2.34 12.92
N LEU A 55 10.18 1.80 14.06
CA LEU A 55 9.55 1.98 15.37
C LEU A 55 9.48 3.45 15.83
N ASP A 56 10.49 4.24 15.45
CA ASP A 56 10.64 5.65 15.81
C ASP A 56 10.09 6.57 14.71
N ALA A 57 10.10 6.09 13.46
CA ALA A 57 9.64 6.83 12.30
C ALA A 57 8.13 7.14 12.38
N GLY A 58 7.32 6.19 12.82
CA GLY A 58 5.89 6.44 12.92
C GLY A 58 5.06 5.27 13.44
N GLU A 59 3.77 5.39 13.20
CA GLU A 59 2.73 4.46 13.59
C GLU A 59 1.90 4.11 12.36
N LEU A 60 1.68 2.82 12.14
CA LEU A 60 0.67 2.36 11.21
C LEU A 60 -0.64 2.25 11.98
N GLN A 61 -1.58 3.12 11.66
CA GLN A 61 -2.91 3.12 12.27
C GLN A 61 -3.85 2.34 11.39
N ILE A 62 -4.41 1.25 11.91
CA ILE A 62 -5.37 0.40 11.20
C ILE A 62 -6.73 0.60 11.83
N GLN A 63 -7.78 0.71 11.03
CA GLN A 63 -9.12 0.86 11.55
C GLN A 63 -9.54 -0.38 12.35
N TYR A 64 -9.87 -0.16 13.63
CA TYR A 64 -10.27 -1.21 14.55
C TYR A 64 -11.43 -2.05 14.02
N LYS A 65 -12.41 -1.40 13.38
CA LYS A 65 -13.62 -2.06 12.86
C LYS A 65 -13.27 -3.11 11.80
N ASN A 66 -12.35 -2.82 10.89
CA ASN A 66 -11.92 -3.76 9.85
C ASN A 66 -11.29 -5.02 10.46
N VAL A 67 -10.42 -4.84 11.45
CA VAL A 67 -9.79 -5.98 12.16
C VAL A 67 -10.82 -6.76 12.95
N ALA A 68 -11.73 -6.08 13.67
CA ALA A 68 -12.80 -6.75 14.41
C ALA A 68 -13.70 -7.58 13.49
N ASN A 69 -14.15 -7.00 12.37
CA ASN A 69 -14.97 -7.67 11.37
C ASN A 69 -14.27 -8.89 10.77
N MET A 70 -12.98 -8.74 10.44
CA MET A 70 -12.15 -9.84 9.94
C MET A 70 -12.08 -11.00 10.94
N THR A 71 -11.94 -10.72 12.23
CA THR A 71 -11.84 -11.76 13.28
C THR A 71 -13.17 -12.40 13.66
N GLN A 72 -14.29 -11.72 13.41
CA GLN A 72 -15.62 -12.17 13.80
C GLN A 72 -16.37 -12.92 12.70
N THR A 73 -15.93 -12.78 11.44
CA THR A 73 -16.59 -13.48 10.33
C THR A 73 -16.21 -14.96 10.30
N GLU A 74 -17.20 -15.83 10.11
CA GLU A 74 -16.99 -17.26 9.84
C GLU A 74 -17.00 -17.56 8.33
N ASN A 75 -17.33 -16.55 7.50
CA ASN A 75 -17.40 -16.68 6.06
C ASN A 75 -15.98 -16.76 5.48
N GLN A 76 -15.61 -17.95 5.01
CA GLN A 76 -14.28 -18.23 4.46
C GLN A 76 -13.91 -17.33 3.27
N GLN A 77 -14.88 -16.94 2.45
CA GLN A 77 -14.61 -16.02 1.35
C GLN A 77 -14.31 -14.62 1.87
N TRP A 78 -15.06 -14.14 2.86
CA TRP A 78 -14.82 -12.85 3.48
C TRP A 78 -13.48 -12.80 4.21
N ILE A 79 -13.08 -13.88 4.86
CA ILE A 79 -11.75 -13.99 5.47
C ILE A 79 -10.66 -13.76 4.41
N LYS A 80 -10.76 -14.41 3.25
CA LYS A 80 -9.78 -14.23 2.15
C LYS A 80 -9.78 -12.80 1.61
N THR A 81 -10.95 -12.20 1.42
CA THR A 81 -11.05 -10.80 0.97
C THR A 81 -10.51 -9.83 2.02
N TRP A 82 -10.76 -10.06 3.32
CA TRP A 82 -10.15 -9.28 4.39
C TRP A 82 -8.62 -9.39 4.40
N VAL A 83 -8.07 -10.60 4.21
CA VAL A 83 -6.62 -10.81 4.09
C VAL A 83 -6.06 -10.02 2.90
N PHE A 84 -6.72 -10.09 1.73
CA PHE A 84 -6.32 -9.36 0.54
C PHE A 84 -6.35 -7.84 0.77
N ARG A 85 -7.46 -7.33 1.31
CA ARG A 85 -7.64 -5.92 1.69
C ARG A 85 -6.54 -5.45 2.63
N MET A 86 -6.38 -6.12 3.76
CA MET A 86 -5.38 -5.74 4.76
C MET A 86 -3.95 -5.78 4.22
N ALA A 87 -3.61 -6.77 3.39
CA ALA A 87 -2.30 -6.83 2.76
C ALA A 87 -2.06 -5.65 1.81
N LEU A 88 -3.07 -5.30 1.00
CA LEU A 88 -3.01 -4.14 0.10
C LEU A 88 -2.86 -2.84 0.89
N THR A 89 -3.72 -2.62 1.90
CA THR A 89 -3.68 -1.44 2.76
C THR A 89 -2.31 -1.29 3.45
N ILE A 90 -1.75 -2.38 4.00
CA ILE A 90 -0.43 -2.35 4.65
C ILE A 90 0.65 -2.01 3.62
N ALA A 91 0.68 -2.68 2.47
CA ALA A 91 1.67 -2.43 1.43
C ALA A 91 1.59 -0.98 0.90
N HIS A 92 0.38 -0.46 0.72
CA HIS A 92 0.12 0.94 0.39
C HIS A 92 0.79 1.86 1.41
N GLU A 93 0.53 1.68 2.70
CA GLU A 93 1.11 2.54 3.75
C GLU A 93 2.64 2.39 3.87
N LEU A 94 3.18 1.20 3.59
CA LEU A 94 4.64 0.99 3.53
C LEU A 94 5.32 1.84 2.46
N THR A 95 4.65 2.12 1.34
CA THR A 95 5.20 2.99 0.29
C THR A 95 5.31 4.44 0.77
N HIS A 96 4.38 4.88 1.63
CA HIS A 96 4.47 6.19 2.26
C HIS A 96 5.63 6.27 3.24
N PHE A 97 5.83 5.23 4.06
CA PHE A 97 7.02 5.13 4.91
C PHE A 97 8.31 5.13 4.10
N PHE A 98 8.35 4.44 2.95
CA PHE A 98 9.51 4.46 2.06
C PHE A 98 9.74 5.85 1.45
N THR A 99 8.68 6.57 1.11
CA THR A 99 8.79 7.94 0.60
C THR A 99 9.36 8.87 1.69
N GLY A 100 8.81 8.84 2.90
CA GLY A 100 9.31 9.64 4.03
C GLY A 100 10.73 9.26 4.44
N TYR A 101 11.06 7.96 4.35
CA TYR A 101 12.42 7.48 4.48
C TYR A 101 13.34 8.20 3.48
N LYS A 102 13.05 8.11 2.18
CA LYS A 102 13.91 8.68 1.13
C LYS A 102 14.03 10.19 1.17
N THR A 103 12.99 10.91 1.55
CA THR A 103 13.01 12.38 1.59
C THR A 103 13.56 12.93 2.90
N GLY A 104 13.56 12.14 3.97
CA GLY A 104 13.81 12.65 5.32
C GLY A 104 12.78 13.71 5.70
N ASP A 105 11.51 13.51 5.33
CA ASP A 105 10.40 14.40 5.65
C ASP A 105 9.29 13.58 6.34
N ALA A 106 8.72 14.13 7.42
CA ALA A 106 7.58 13.55 8.13
C ALA A 106 6.22 13.82 7.44
N ARG A 107 6.19 14.72 6.45
CA ARG A 107 5.02 14.94 5.57
C ARG A 107 5.50 14.98 4.12
N PRO A 108 6.12 13.88 3.65
CA PRO A 108 6.71 13.88 2.33
C PRO A 108 5.62 14.07 1.28
N ILE A 109 5.74 15.12 0.49
CA ILE A 109 4.96 15.24 -0.73
C ILE A 109 5.44 14.15 -1.67
N THR A 110 4.54 13.26 -2.10
CA THR A 110 4.84 12.26 -3.12
C THR A 110 5.38 12.98 -4.36
N PRO A 111 6.63 12.71 -4.80
CA PRO A 111 7.19 13.40 -5.95
C PRO A 111 6.31 13.22 -7.20
N PRO A 112 6.18 14.24 -8.08
CA PRO A 112 5.24 14.19 -9.21
C PRO A 112 5.42 12.98 -10.13
N ASN A 113 6.65 12.51 -10.31
CA ASN A 113 6.97 11.34 -11.13
C ASN A 113 6.58 9.99 -10.51
N VAL A 114 6.19 9.98 -9.23
CA VAL A 114 5.63 8.81 -8.53
C VAL A 114 4.24 9.14 -7.97
N SER A 115 3.54 10.08 -8.61
CA SER A 115 2.15 10.43 -8.31
C SER A 115 1.22 9.89 -9.39
N VAL A 116 -0.01 9.57 -8.99
CA VAL A 116 -1.08 9.24 -9.93
C VAL A 116 -1.78 10.54 -10.34
N PRO A 117 -2.02 10.78 -11.65
CA PRO A 117 -2.77 11.95 -12.09
C PRO A 117 -4.10 12.09 -11.36
N GLY A 118 -4.41 13.28 -10.84
CA GLY A 118 -5.61 13.54 -10.04
C GLY A 118 -5.47 13.27 -8.54
N TRP A 119 -4.33 12.75 -8.09
CA TRP A 119 -4.01 12.47 -6.68
C TRP A 119 -2.72 13.20 -6.25
N GLU A 120 -2.64 14.49 -6.56
CA GLU A 120 -1.48 15.32 -6.23
C GLU A 120 -1.29 15.42 -4.71
N GLY A 121 -0.06 15.20 -4.23
CA GLY A 121 0.33 15.62 -2.89
C GLY A 121 0.46 14.54 -1.81
N GLY A 122 0.24 13.25 -2.06
CA GLY A 122 0.39 12.29 -0.95
C GLY A 122 0.02 10.83 -1.15
N GLU A 123 -0.03 10.32 -2.39
CA GLU A 123 -0.55 8.98 -2.73
C GLU A 123 0.49 8.07 -3.42
N ALA A 124 1.71 7.99 -2.87
CA ALA A 124 2.73 7.02 -3.31
C ALA A 124 2.21 5.57 -3.34
N GLY A 125 1.27 5.23 -2.46
CA GLY A 125 0.63 3.92 -2.43
C GLY A 125 -0.24 3.65 -3.65
N ARG A 126 -0.92 4.66 -4.21
CA ARG A 126 -1.66 4.52 -5.46
C ARG A 126 -0.74 4.30 -6.66
N ALA A 127 0.41 4.96 -6.69
CA ALA A 127 1.41 4.70 -7.74
C ALA A 127 1.93 3.25 -7.67
N TRP A 128 2.14 2.72 -6.46
CA TRP A 128 2.47 1.31 -6.26
C TRP A 128 1.35 0.35 -6.67
N GLU A 129 0.09 0.67 -6.35
CA GLU A 129 -1.06 -0.12 -6.79
C GLU A 129 -1.12 -0.20 -8.32
N VAL A 130 -1.00 0.95 -9.01
CA VAL A 130 -0.99 0.99 -10.48
C VAL A 130 0.14 0.15 -11.05
N ALA A 131 1.35 0.24 -10.49
CA ALA A 131 2.50 -0.55 -10.93
C ALA A 131 2.34 -2.06 -10.66
N THR A 132 1.63 -2.44 -9.60
CA THR A 132 1.50 -3.84 -9.14
C THR A 132 0.30 -4.56 -9.77
N PHE A 133 -0.84 -3.87 -9.86
CA PHE A 133 -2.11 -4.44 -10.28
C PHE A 133 -2.58 -3.93 -11.65
N GLY A 134 -1.90 -2.93 -12.23
CA GLY A 134 -2.33 -2.27 -13.47
C GLY A 134 -3.50 -1.32 -13.27
N GLY A 135 -3.77 -0.88 -12.03
CA GLY A 135 -4.86 0.02 -11.68
C GLY A 135 -4.94 0.26 -10.17
N ILE A 136 -5.92 1.06 -9.76
CA ILE A 136 -6.24 1.33 -8.35
C ILE A 136 -7.30 0.33 -7.87
N VAL A 137 -7.10 -0.27 -6.70
CA VAL A 137 -8.08 -1.22 -6.12
C VAL A 137 -8.85 -0.53 -5.01
N GLU A 138 -10.18 -0.60 -5.07
CA GLU A 138 -11.10 -0.12 -4.04
C GLU A 138 -12.00 -1.26 -3.56
N PHE A 139 -12.53 -1.14 -2.35
CA PHE A 139 -13.43 -2.13 -1.75
C PHE A 139 -14.84 -1.55 -1.64
N TRP A 140 -15.71 -1.94 -2.57
CA TRP A 140 -17.09 -1.43 -2.64
C TRP A 140 -18.03 -2.25 -1.75
N SER A 141 -18.81 -1.57 -0.91
CA SER A 141 -19.86 -2.20 -0.10
C SER A 141 -21.22 -1.95 -0.75
N ASP A 142 -22.06 -2.99 -0.81
CA ASP A 142 -23.46 -2.84 -1.23
C ASP A 142 -24.34 -2.16 -0.15
N GLY A 143 -23.77 -1.87 1.02
CA GLY A 143 -24.44 -1.22 2.14
C GLY A 143 -25.35 -2.12 2.97
N ASN A 144 -25.56 -3.37 2.56
CA ASN A 144 -26.47 -4.31 3.23
C ASN A 144 -25.84 -4.95 4.47
N ASP A 145 -24.53 -5.19 4.43
CA ASP A 145 -23.76 -5.64 5.59
C ASP A 145 -22.59 -4.68 5.86
N LEU A 146 -22.60 -4.03 7.03
CA LEU A 146 -21.56 -3.10 7.46
C LEU A 146 -20.29 -3.79 7.98
N ASN A 147 -20.31 -5.12 8.05
CA ASN A 147 -19.22 -5.98 8.49
C ASN A 147 -18.53 -6.70 7.33
N GLN A 148 -19.04 -6.56 6.10
CA GLN A 148 -18.40 -7.15 4.93
C GLN A 148 -17.08 -6.45 4.57
N PRO A 149 -16.13 -7.17 3.96
CA PRO A 149 -14.88 -6.60 3.48
C PRO A 149 -15.05 -5.67 2.27
N GLY A 150 -16.21 -5.70 1.61
CA GLY A 150 -16.46 -5.09 0.31
C GLY A 150 -16.01 -5.99 -0.84
N GLU A 151 -16.58 -5.76 -2.02
CA GLU A 151 -16.12 -6.37 -3.26
C GLU A 151 -14.89 -5.60 -3.78
N PRO A 152 -13.76 -6.27 -4.04
CA PRO A 152 -12.59 -5.61 -4.60
C PRO A 152 -12.84 -5.27 -6.08
N ILE A 153 -12.79 -3.98 -6.39
CA ILE A 153 -12.96 -3.42 -7.73
C ILE A 153 -11.65 -2.74 -8.15
N ILE A 154 -11.16 -3.03 -9.35
CA ILE A 154 -9.98 -2.37 -9.93
C ILE A 154 -10.36 -1.38 -11.02
N PHE A 155 -9.80 -0.18 -10.93
CA PHE A 155 -9.91 0.92 -11.90
C PHE A 155 -8.59 1.04 -12.66
N ALA A 156 -8.55 0.49 -13.87
CA ALA A 156 -7.34 0.46 -14.70
C ALA A 156 -7.13 1.77 -15.48
N ASP A 157 -8.22 2.42 -15.88
CA ASP A 157 -8.21 3.80 -16.34
C ASP A 157 -8.46 4.72 -15.12
N LEU A 158 -7.69 5.78 -15.02
CA LEU A 158 -7.69 6.67 -13.84
C LEU A 158 -8.46 7.97 -14.12
N GLY A 159 -9.20 8.00 -15.24
CA GLY A 159 -10.18 9.02 -15.55
C GLY A 159 -11.36 9.02 -14.56
N ARG A 160 -11.98 10.19 -14.37
CA ARG A 160 -13.08 10.41 -13.41
C ARG A 160 -14.33 9.55 -13.67
N ASP A 161 -14.53 9.11 -14.91
CA ASP A 161 -15.71 8.34 -15.35
C ASP A 161 -15.37 6.87 -15.67
N THR A 162 -14.27 6.35 -15.12
CA THR A 162 -13.84 4.98 -15.43
C THR A 162 -14.75 3.95 -14.75
N GLU A 163 -15.24 3.01 -15.55
CA GLU A 163 -15.90 1.81 -15.02
C GLU A 163 -14.86 0.88 -14.38
N GLY A 164 -15.05 0.60 -13.10
CA GLY A 164 -14.27 -0.40 -12.38
C GLY A 164 -14.70 -1.81 -12.78
N ARG A 165 -13.76 -2.77 -12.71
CA ARG A 165 -14.02 -4.19 -12.90
C ARG A 165 -13.76 -4.99 -11.63
N PRO A 166 -14.52 -6.04 -11.32
CA PRO A 166 -14.21 -6.89 -10.18
C PRO A 166 -12.80 -7.50 -10.30
N VAL A 167 -12.07 -7.52 -9.20
CA VAL A 167 -10.85 -8.33 -9.08
C VAL A 167 -11.27 -9.80 -9.06
N SER A 168 -10.60 -10.62 -9.87
CA SER A 168 -10.87 -12.06 -9.96
C SER A 168 -10.93 -12.71 -8.57
N ALA A 169 -12.06 -13.34 -8.23
CA ALA A 169 -12.19 -14.06 -6.96
C ALA A 169 -11.09 -15.12 -6.81
N ARG A 170 -10.76 -15.81 -7.91
CA ARG A 170 -9.66 -16.78 -7.97
C ARG A 170 -8.31 -16.13 -7.64
N TYR A 171 -8.07 -14.91 -8.10
CA TYR A 171 -6.86 -14.17 -7.75
C TYR A 171 -6.80 -13.87 -6.26
N VAL A 172 -7.90 -13.36 -5.68
CA VAL A 172 -8.01 -13.08 -4.23
C VAL A 172 -7.77 -14.34 -3.41
N GLU A 173 -8.35 -15.47 -3.81
CA GLU A 173 -8.15 -16.75 -3.13
C GLU A 173 -6.71 -17.24 -3.23
N ALA A 174 -6.10 -17.16 -4.41
CA ALA A 174 -4.71 -17.55 -4.61
C ALA A 174 -3.76 -16.66 -3.79
N PHE A 175 -4.00 -15.35 -3.78
CA PHE A 175 -3.25 -14.39 -2.99
C PHE A 175 -3.33 -14.71 -1.49
N ALA A 176 -4.54 -14.84 -0.95
CA ALA A 176 -4.76 -15.13 0.46
C ALA A 176 -4.18 -16.50 0.87
N GLY A 177 -4.18 -17.47 -0.04
CA GLY A 177 -3.57 -18.79 0.14
C GLY A 177 -2.05 -18.82 -0.07
N GLY A 178 -1.39 -17.69 -0.35
CA GLY A 178 0.05 -17.63 -0.61
C GLY A 178 0.48 -18.35 -1.90
N SER A 179 -0.45 -18.61 -2.81
CA SER A 179 -0.22 -19.30 -4.07
C SER A 179 0.01 -18.30 -5.20
N LYS A 180 0.99 -18.56 -6.08
CA LYS A 180 1.16 -17.77 -7.30
C LYS A 180 -0.04 -18.02 -8.24
N SER A 181 -0.89 -17.02 -8.44
CA SER A 181 -1.92 -17.07 -9.47
C SER A 181 -1.24 -17.14 -10.84
N ARG A 182 -1.51 -18.22 -11.60
CA ARG A 182 -1.11 -18.32 -13.02
C ARG A 182 -2.17 -17.61 -13.87
N GLU A 183 -2.24 -16.29 -13.82
CA GLU A 183 -2.93 -15.54 -14.87
C GLU A 183 -1.87 -14.98 -15.82
N ARG A 184 -1.52 -15.76 -16.84
CA ARG A 184 -1.01 -15.20 -18.09
C ARG A 184 -2.23 -14.71 -18.85
N GLU A 185 -2.51 -13.42 -18.76
CA GLU A 185 -3.30 -12.79 -19.82
C GLU A 185 -2.44 -12.80 -21.09
N THR A 186 -2.92 -13.55 -22.08
CA THR A 186 -2.41 -13.54 -23.44
C THR A 186 -2.63 -12.15 -24.04
N GLY A 187 -1.54 -11.44 -24.33
CA GLY A 187 -1.52 -10.46 -25.42
C GLY A 187 -1.36 -8.98 -25.05
N LYS A 188 -0.14 -8.57 -24.71
CA LYS A 188 0.69 -7.58 -25.46
C LYS A 188 1.91 -7.29 -24.60
N GLU A 189 3.09 -7.49 -25.18
CA GLU A 189 4.34 -7.05 -24.58
C GLU A 189 4.25 -5.54 -24.30
N SER A 190 4.32 -5.17 -23.03
CA SER A 190 4.61 -3.79 -22.66
C SER A 190 6.06 -3.50 -23.07
N PRO A 191 6.33 -2.45 -23.86
CA PRO A 191 7.67 -2.13 -24.28
C PRO A 191 8.50 -1.78 -23.03
N ARG A 192 9.61 -2.50 -22.84
CA ARG A 192 10.63 -2.14 -21.86
C ARG A 192 11.00 -0.68 -22.04
N ALA A 193 10.72 0.14 -21.04
CA ALA A 193 11.28 1.49 -20.97
C ALA A 193 12.82 1.37 -20.97
N PRO A 194 13.54 2.12 -21.81
CA PRO A 194 14.99 2.11 -21.81
C PRO A 194 15.50 2.70 -20.50
N LEU A 195 16.42 1.98 -19.86
CA LEU A 195 17.24 2.49 -18.77
C LEU A 195 18.09 3.66 -19.34
N LEU A 196 17.94 4.84 -18.76
CA LEU A 196 18.92 5.93 -18.84
C LEU A 196 19.62 6.04 -17.48
#